data_AF-A0A1P8UAH9-F1
#
_entry.id   AF-A0A1P8UAH9-F1
#
_cell.length_a   1.000
_cell.length_b   1.000
_cell.length_c   1.000
_cell.angle_alpha   90.00
_cell.angle_beta   90.00
_cell.angle_gamma   90.00
#
_symmetry.space_group_name_H-M   'P 1'
#
loop_
_entity.id
_entity.type
_entity.pdbx_description
1 polymer ?
#
loop_
_entity_poly.entity_id
_entity_poly.type
_entity_poly.pdbx_seq_one_letter_code
_entity_poly.pdbx_strand_id
1 'polypeptide(L)'
;MTAQRLDGRAAAAEIKNELRERVAALRARGITPGIATVLVGADPASQLYVGMKHRESEAIGMNSIQRELPADATQAQVEALIDELNADPACHGYIVQLPLPRHLDTDAILERIDPAKDADGLHPTNLGRLVLNVNGPITTPLPCTPRGVIELLLRNDYDLKGKDVVVVGRGVTIGRSIGLLLTRREINATVTLTHTGTTDLAHHLRQADVIVAAAGVKHIVQAADVKPGAAVLDVGVTRETDPETGKSKVYGDVAPDVAEVAGFVSPNPGGVGPMTVALLMTNVVEAAERSLS
;
A
#
# COMPACT_ATOMS: atom_id res chain seq x y z
N MET A 1 9.62 3.16 28.65
CA MET A 1 10.01 1.89 27.98
C MET A 1 10.21 2.23 26.52
N THR A 2 11.17 1.63 25.83
CA THR A 2 11.37 1.89 24.39
C THR A 2 10.39 1.05 23.58
N ALA A 3 9.68 1.66 22.64
CA ALA A 3 8.72 0.96 21.78
C ALA A 3 9.37 -0.19 20.99
N GLN A 4 8.64 -1.29 20.79
CA GLN A 4 9.01 -2.32 19.83
C GLN A 4 8.95 -1.75 18.42
N ARG A 5 10.03 -1.94 17.66
CA ARG A 5 10.11 -1.46 16.29
C ARG A 5 9.39 -2.43 15.35
N LEU A 6 8.42 -1.91 14.62
CA LEU A 6 7.72 -2.63 13.56
C LEU A 6 8.53 -2.56 12.26
N ASP A 7 9.44 -3.50 12.07
CA ASP A 7 10.37 -3.51 10.93
C ASP A 7 9.73 -4.07 9.66
N GLY A 8 9.23 -3.17 8.81
CA GLY A 8 8.59 -3.59 7.56
C GLY A 8 9.58 -4.01 6.47
N ARG A 9 10.89 -3.75 6.59
CA ARG A 9 11.88 -4.34 5.68
C ARG A 9 12.02 -5.84 5.94
N ALA A 10 12.08 -6.23 7.22
CA ALA A 10 12.10 -7.62 7.61
C ALA A 10 10.81 -8.33 7.15
N ALA A 11 9.64 -7.76 7.48
CA ALA A 11 8.35 -8.33 7.07
C ALA A 11 8.21 -8.45 5.53
N ALA A 12 8.63 -7.43 4.77
CA ALA A 12 8.60 -7.49 3.31
C ALA A 12 9.54 -8.58 2.75
N ALA A 13 10.68 -8.84 3.38
CA ALA A 13 11.59 -9.91 2.97
C ALA A 13 10.99 -11.30 3.24
N GLU A 14 10.33 -11.49 4.38
CA GLU A 14 9.60 -12.72 4.71
C GLU A 14 8.49 -12.99 3.70
N ILE A 15 7.62 -12.00 3.44
CA ILE A 15 6.56 -12.12 2.42
C ILE A 15 7.14 -12.53 1.07
N LYS A 16 8.25 -11.91 0.63
CA LYS A 16 8.88 -12.27 -0.64
C LYS A 16 9.44 -13.70 -0.65
N ASN A 17 9.90 -14.22 0.48
CA ASN A 17 10.33 -15.62 0.58
C ASN A 17 9.13 -16.58 0.48
N GLU A 18 8.03 -16.29 1.18
CA GLU A 18 6.78 -17.05 1.08
C GLU A 18 6.24 -17.04 -0.36
N LEU A 19 6.27 -15.89 -1.03
CA LEU A 19 5.85 -15.75 -2.42
C LEU A 19 6.74 -16.55 -3.38
N ARG A 20 8.06 -16.65 -3.13
CA ARG A 20 8.96 -17.44 -3.98
C ARG A 20 8.54 -18.90 -4.04
N GLU A 21 8.12 -19.47 -2.91
CA GLU A 21 7.63 -20.85 -2.84
C GLU A 21 6.31 -21.02 -3.61
N ARG A 22 5.37 -20.09 -3.43
CA ARG A 22 4.08 -20.07 -4.15
C ARG A 22 4.27 -19.93 -5.66
N VAL A 23 5.15 -19.02 -6.09
CA VAL A 23 5.50 -18.81 -7.51
C VAL A 23 6.14 -20.07 -8.09
N ALA A 24 7.05 -20.73 -7.37
CA ALA A 24 7.64 -22.00 -7.82
C ALA A 24 6.58 -23.09 -8.02
N ALA A 25 5.62 -23.20 -7.09
CA ALA A 25 4.51 -24.15 -7.20
C ALA A 25 3.60 -23.86 -8.41
N LEU A 26 3.30 -22.59 -8.68
CA LEU A 26 2.54 -22.19 -9.89
C LEU A 26 3.29 -22.53 -11.17
N ARG A 27 4.61 -22.28 -11.20
CA ARG A 27 5.45 -22.57 -12.37
C ARG A 27 5.53 -24.06 -12.67
N ALA A 28 5.58 -24.91 -11.64
CA ALA A 28 5.51 -26.36 -11.80
C ALA A 28 4.18 -26.82 -12.44
N ARG A 29 3.11 -26.02 -12.32
CA ARG A 29 1.79 -26.23 -12.95
C ARG A 29 1.64 -25.52 -14.30
N GLY A 30 2.73 -24.94 -14.83
CA GLY A 30 2.73 -24.25 -16.13
C GLY A 30 2.28 -22.79 -16.09
N ILE A 31 2.07 -22.20 -14.91
CA ILE A 31 1.68 -20.79 -14.76
C ILE A 31 2.84 -20.00 -14.18
N THR A 32 3.24 -18.94 -14.88
CA THR A 32 4.17 -17.95 -14.33
C THR A 32 3.39 -16.68 -14.04
N PRO A 33 3.19 -16.30 -12.76
CA PRO A 33 2.53 -15.05 -12.41
C PRO A 33 3.24 -13.89 -13.09
N GLY A 34 2.48 -13.02 -13.75
CA GLY A 34 3.02 -11.92 -14.52
C GLY A 34 2.51 -10.59 -14.02
N ILE A 35 3.45 -9.72 -13.68
CA ILE A 35 3.17 -8.34 -13.27
C ILE A 35 3.59 -7.38 -14.37
N ALA A 36 2.72 -6.43 -14.72
CA ALA A 36 3.08 -5.34 -15.62
C ALA A 36 3.12 -3.98 -14.91
N THR A 37 3.87 -3.05 -15.50
CA THR A 37 3.79 -1.62 -15.15
C THR A 37 3.67 -0.80 -16.41
N VAL A 38 2.77 0.19 -16.38
CA VAL A 38 2.64 1.21 -17.43
C VAL A 38 3.26 2.51 -16.92
N LEU A 39 4.32 2.98 -17.59
CA LEU A 39 4.96 4.27 -17.34
C LEU A 39 4.68 5.22 -18.50
N VAL A 40 4.18 6.43 -18.21
CA VAL A 40 3.97 7.47 -19.22
C VAL A 40 4.86 8.67 -18.91
N GLY A 41 5.81 8.94 -19.79
CA GLY A 41 6.85 9.97 -19.61
C GLY A 41 8.11 9.44 -18.92
N ALA A 42 8.90 10.37 -18.38
CA ALA A 42 10.27 10.09 -17.91
C ALA A 42 10.58 10.71 -16.54
N ASP A 43 9.62 10.69 -15.61
CA ASP A 43 9.88 11.12 -14.24
C ASP A 43 10.94 10.20 -13.58
N PRO A 44 12.11 10.74 -13.15
CA PRO A 44 13.19 9.90 -12.63
C PRO A 44 12.82 9.12 -11.36
N ALA A 45 11.94 9.66 -10.51
CA ALA A 45 11.50 8.98 -9.29
C ALA A 45 10.58 7.80 -9.64
N SER A 46 9.68 7.98 -10.62
CA SER A 46 8.84 6.91 -11.15
C SER A 46 9.66 5.79 -11.78
N GLN A 47 10.70 6.12 -12.58
CA GLN A 47 11.59 5.12 -13.18
C GLN A 47 12.33 4.28 -12.14
N LEU A 48 12.87 4.91 -11.09
CA LEU A 48 13.52 4.19 -10.00
C LEU A 48 12.56 3.24 -9.27
N TYR A 49 11.33 3.69 -9.03
CA TYR A 49 10.33 2.89 -8.33
C TYR A 49 9.84 1.70 -9.17
N VAL A 50 9.61 1.91 -10.47
CA VAL A 50 9.24 0.86 -11.43
C VAL A 50 10.38 -0.16 -11.60
N GLY A 51 11.62 0.31 -11.79
CA GLY A 51 12.78 -0.57 -11.88
C GLY A 51 12.98 -1.44 -10.63
N MET A 52 12.70 -0.91 -9.44
CA MET A 52 12.71 -1.70 -8.21
C MET A 52 11.64 -2.80 -8.22
N LYS A 53 10.40 -2.51 -8.66
CA LYS A 53 9.32 -3.49 -8.75
C LYS A 53 9.68 -4.64 -9.70
N HIS A 54 10.23 -4.34 -10.88
CA HIS A 54 10.66 -5.34 -11.85
C HIS A 54 11.78 -6.23 -11.29
N ARG A 55 12.82 -5.63 -10.71
CA ARG A 55 13.92 -6.39 -10.11
C ARG A 55 13.43 -7.33 -9.01
N GLU A 56 12.52 -6.85 -8.16
CA GLU A 56 12.02 -7.64 -7.05
C GLU A 56 11.05 -8.75 -7.50
N SER A 57 10.21 -8.53 -8.52
CA SER A 57 9.30 -9.55 -9.04
C SER A 57 10.06 -10.66 -9.76
N GLU A 58 11.08 -10.31 -10.54
CA GLU A 58 12.00 -11.26 -11.18
C GLU A 58 12.76 -12.09 -10.14
N ALA A 59 13.20 -11.47 -9.04
CA ALA A 59 13.93 -12.14 -7.97
C ALA A 59 13.11 -13.20 -7.20
N ILE A 60 11.77 -13.14 -7.29
CA ILE A 60 10.87 -14.19 -6.77
C ILE A 60 10.32 -15.11 -7.87
N GLY A 61 10.81 -14.94 -9.11
CA GLY A 61 10.55 -15.84 -10.24
C GLY A 61 9.29 -15.53 -11.05
N MET A 62 8.73 -14.32 -10.91
CA MET A 62 7.58 -13.84 -11.69
C MET A 62 8.01 -13.39 -13.10
N ASN A 63 7.04 -13.34 -14.01
CA ASN A 63 7.17 -12.65 -15.29
C ASN A 63 6.98 -11.14 -15.09
N SER A 64 7.81 -10.35 -15.76
CA SER A 64 7.99 -8.92 -15.55
C SER A 64 7.78 -8.20 -16.88
N ILE A 65 6.70 -7.43 -16.99
CA ILE A 65 6.26 -6.81 -18.25
C ILE A 65 6.35 -5.29 -18.12
N GLN A 66 7.33 -4.69 -18.77
CA GLN A 66 7.51 -3.24 -18.76
C GLN A 66 6.88 -2.62 -20.01
N ARG A 67 5.96 -1.66 -19.82
CA ARG A 67 5.37 -0.89 -20.91
C ARG A 67 5.60 0.60 -20.68
N GLU A 68 6.13 1.28 -21.69
CA GLU A 68 6.44 2.69 -21.62
C GLU A 68 5.81 3.44 -22.78
N LEU A 69 5.32 4.65 -22.49
CA LEU A 69 4.82 5.61 -23.46
C LEU A 69 5.50 6.96 -23.25
N PRO A 70 5.71 7.76 -24.30
CA PRO A 70 6.33 9.07 -24.16
C PRO A 70 5.40 10.04 -23.40
N ALA A 71 5.95 11.14 -22.89
CA ALA A 71 5.21 12.11 -22.09
C ALA A 71 4.10 12.84 -22.87
N ASP A 72 4.16 12.85 -24.20
CA ASP A 72 3.18 13.42 -25.11
C ASP A 72 2.16 12.38 -25.63
N ALA A 73 2.19 11.15 -25.11
CA ALA A 73 1.21 10.13 -25.45
C ALA A 73 -0.23 10.63 -25.23
N THR A 74 -1.09 10.32 -26.18
CA THR A 74 -2.51 10.65 -26.15
C THR A 74 -3.28 9.72 -25.22
N GLN A 75 -4.45 10.18 -24.76
CA GLN A 75 -5.38 9.35 -23.97
C GLN A 75 -5.67 8.01 -24.66
N ALA A 76 -5.97 8.03 -25.96
CA ALA A 76 -6.27 6.82 -26.73
C ALA A 76 -5.10 5.82 -26.80
N GLN A 77 -3.85 6.30 -26.84
CA GLN A 77 -2.68 5.41 -26.83
C GLN A 77 -2.50 4.73 -25.48
N VAL A 78 -2.74 5.45 -24.38
CA VAL A 78 -2.66 4.88 -23.03
C VAL A 78 -3.80 3.88 -22.81
N GLU A 79 -5.01 4.22 -23.24
CA GLU A 79 -6.17 3.32 -23.15
C GLU A 79 -6.00 2.05 -23.99
N ALA A 80 -5.48 2.16 -25.22
CA ALA A 80 -5.19 0.99 -26.06
C ALA A 80 -4.17 0.06 -25.39
N LEU A 81 -3.13 0.63 -24.77
CA LEU A 81 -2.14 -0.13 -24.02
C LEU A 81 -2.75 -0.87 -22.81
N ILE A 82 -3.68 -0.22 -22.11
CA ILE A 82 -4.42 -0.84 -21.00
C ILE A 82 -5.28 -1.98 -21.51
N ASP A 83 -5.96 -1.81 -22.64
CA ASP A 83 -6.77 -2.88 -23.27
C ASP A 83 -5.91 -4.09 -23.68
N GLU A 84 -4.69 -3.86 -24.18
CA GLU A 84 -3.73 -4.92 -24.47
C GLU A 84 -3.36 -5.70 -23.20
N LEU A 85 -3.05 -5.02 -22.09
CA LEU A 85 -2.71 -5.67 -20.81
C LEU A 85 -3.91 -6.40 -20.19
N ASN A 86 -5.12 -5.85 -20.35
CA ASN A 86 -6.37 -6.52 -19.97
C ASN A 86 -6.54 -7.83 -20.73
N ALA A 87 -6.26 -7.84 -22.03
CA ALA A 87 -6.38 -9.04 -22.87
C ALA A 87 -5.20 -10.03 -22.74
N ASP A 88 -4.03 -9.60 -22.27
CA ASP A 88 -2.83 -10.43 -22.22
C ASP A 88 -2.93 -11.53 -21.13
N PRO A 89 -2.98 -12.82 -21.49
CA PRO A 89 -3.04 -13.92 -20.52
C PRO A 89 -1.73 -14.09 -19.71
N ALA A 90 -0.61 -13.53 -20.17
CA ALA A 90 0.63 -13.53 -19.39
C ALA A 90 0.61 -12.47 -18.28
N CYS A 91 -0.26 -11.47 -18.36
CA CYS A 91 -0.43 -10.42 -17.36
C CYS A 91 -1.56 -10.78 -16.38
N HIS A 92 -1.19 -11.06 -15.12
CA HIS A 92 -2.13 -11.42 -14.06
C HIS A 92 -2.48 -10.23 -13.16
N GLY A 93 -1.66 -9.19 -13.16
CA GLY A 93 -2.00 -7.91 -12.60
C GLY A 93 -0.99 -6.83 -12.97
N TYR A 94 -1.41 -5.58 -12.94
CA TYR A 94 -0.55 -4.46 -13.31
C TYR A 94 -0.97 -3.17 -12.63
N ILE A 95 -0.12 -2.17 -12.79
CA ILE A 95 -0.34 -0.81 -12.32
C ILE A 95 -0.11 0.19 -13.45
N VAL A 96 -0.75 1.34 -13.33
CA VAL A 96 -0.35 2.55 -14.05
C VAL A 96 0.43 3.44 -13.08
N GLN A 97 1.70 3.70 -13.39
CA GLN A 97 2.57 4.45 -12.49
C GLN A 97 2.18 5.94 -12.50
N LEU A 98 1.81 6.45 -11.34
CA LEU A 98 1.47 7.86 -11.13
C LEU A 98 2.71 8.68 -10.70
N PRO A 99 2.69 10.02 -10.90
CA PRO A 99 1.64 10.78 -11.59
C PRO A 99 1.72 10.63 -13.12
N LEU A 100 0.55 10.69 -13.77
CA LEU A 100 0.46 10.79 -15.22
C LEU A 100 0.66 12.25 -15.70
N PRO A 101 1.07 12.47 -16.96
CA PRO A 101 1.00 13.79 -17.59
C PRO A 101 -0.36 14.47 -17.42
N ARG A 102 -0.35 15.79 -17.17
CA ARG A 102 -1.54 16.57 -16.79
C ARG A 102 -2.66 16.60 -17.82
N HIS A 103 -2.37 16.33 -19.10
CA HIS A 103 -3.36 16.31 -20.18
C HIS A 103 -4.14 14.99 -20.27
N LEU A 104 -3.77 13.98 -19.49
CA LEU A 104 -4.44 12.69 -19.44
C LEU A 104 -5.48 12.65 -18.33
N ASP A 105 -6.61 12.01 -18.61
CA ASP A 105 -7.62 11.72 -17.61
C ASP A 105 -7.18 10.49 -16.81
N THR A 106 -6.66 10.74 -15.61
CA THR A 106 -6.14 9.70 -14.73
C THR A 106 -7.24 8.77 -14.24
N ASP A 107 -8.42 9.30 -13.94
CA ASP A 107 -9.52 8.49 -13.40
C ASP A 107 -10.06 7.55 -14.50
N ALA A 108 -10.26 8.07 -15.71
CA ALA A 108 -10.65 7.23 -16.85
C ALA A 108 -9.64 6.12 -17.16
N ILE A 109 -8.34 6.41 -17.01
CA ILE A 109 -7.26 5.42 -17.18
C ILE A 109 -7.32 4.34 -16.11
N LEU A 110 -7.45 4.72 -14.83
CA LEU A 110 -7.47 3.76 -13.73
C LEU A 110 -8.75 2.91 -13.72
N GLU A 111 -9.89 3.48 -14.09
CA GLU A 111 -11.18 2.77 -14.21
C GLU A 111 -11.25 1.81 -15.40
N ARG A 112 -10.32 1.95 -16.36
CA ARG A 112 -10.23 1.04 -17.52
C ARG A 112 -9.43 -0.23 -17.20
N ILE A 113 -8.70 -0.26 -16.10
CA ILE A 113 -8.00 -1.47 -15.65
C ILE A 113 -9.03 -2.56 -15.34
N ASP A 114 -8.85 -3.77 -15.84
CA ASP A 114 -9.69 -4.90 -15.43
C ASP A 114 -9.58 -5.06 -13.90
N PRO A 115 -10.68 -4.99 -13.13
CA PRO A 115 -10.64 -5.14 -11.67
C PRO A 115 -9.94 -6.43 -11.20
N ALA A 116 -9.96 -7.50 -12.01
CA ALA A 116 -9.25 -8.75 -11.69
C ALA A 116 -7.71 -8.61 -11.78
N LYS A 117 -7.22 -7.63 -12.55
CA LYS A 117 -5.81 -7.33 -12.81
C LYS A 117 -5.31 -6.05 -12.13
N ASP A 118 -6.17 -5.34 -11.39
CA ASP A 118 -5.79 -4.17 -10.59
C ASP A 118 -4.87 -4.59 -9.42
N ALA A 119 -3.56 -4.57 -9.64
CA ALA A 119 -2.60 -5.05 -8.66
C ALA A 119 -2.53 -4.16 -7.41
N ASP A 120 -2.88 -2.88 -7.52
CA ASP A 120 -2.90 -1.93 -6.39
C ASP A 120 -4.16 -2.06 -5.51
N GLY A 121 -5.21 -2.70 -6.02
CA GLY A 121 -6.46 -2.94 -5.28
C GLY A 121 -7.29 -1.67 -5.03
N LEU A 122 -7.10 -0.63 -5.85
CA LEU A 122 -7.76 0.67 -5.71
C LEU A 122 -8.85 0.92 -6.75
N HIS A 123 -9.07 -0.02 -7.69
CA HIS A 123 -10.15 0.08 -8.66
C HIS A 123 -11.51 0.22 -7.96
N PRO A 124 -12.41 1.14 -8.40
CA PRO A 124 -13.71 1.36 -7.74
C PRO A 124 -14.52 0.08 -7.51
N THR A 125 -14.58 -0.83 -8.50
CA THR A 125 -15.17 -2.18 -8.35
C THR A 125 -14.57 -3.00 -7.20
N ASN A 126 -13.24 -3.01 -7.03
CA ASN A 126 -12.58 -3.77 -5.95
C ASN A 126 -12.88 -3.15 -4.58
N LEU A 127 -12.80 -1.82 -4.48
CA LEU A 127 -13.18 -1.10 -3.26
C LEU A 127 -14.67 -1.30 -2.93
N GLY A 128 -15.56 -1.24 -3.91
CA GLY A 128 -16.99 -1.50 -3.74
C GLY A 128 -17.27 -2.92 -3.27
N ARG A 129 -16.58 -3.92 -3.83
CA ARG A 129 -16.67 -5.32 -3.36
C ARG A 129 -16.14 -5.45 -1.93
N LEU A 130 -15.07 -4.76 -1.57
CA LEU A 130 -14.55 -4.72 -0.21
C LEU A 130 -15.56 -4.11 0.78
N VAL A 131 -16.24 -3.02 0.41
CA VAL A 131 -17.32 -2.41 1.21
C VAL A 131 -18.45 -3.41 1.47
N LEU A 132 -18.89 -4.13 0.44
CA LEU A 132 -20.02 -5.05 0.53
C LEU A 132 -19.67 -6.35 1.27
N ASN A 133 -18.40 -6.74 1.26
CA ASN A 133 -17.95 -8.01 1.82
C ASN A 133 -17.40 -7.84 3.24
N VAL A 134 -18.27 -7.97 4.25
CA VAL A 134 -17.88 -7.86 5.67
C VAL A 134 -17.37 -9.20 6.25
N ASN A 135 -17.86 -10.33 5.72
CA ASN A 135 -17.72 -11.64 6.36
C ASN A 135 -17.14 -12.76 5.47
N GLY A 136 -17.28 -12.63 4.16
CA GLY A 136 -16.86 -13.65 3.21
C GLY A 136 -15.36 -13.55 2.88
N PRO A 137 -14.78 -14.60 2.28
CA PRO A 137 -13.42 -14.54 1.78
C PRO A 137 -13.27 -13.40 0.78
N ILE A 138 -12.13 -12.71 0.81
CA ILE A 138 -11.79 -11.69 -0.17
C ILE A 138 -11.20 -12.40 -1.39
N THR A 139 -11.81 -12.16 -2.55
CA THR A 139 -11.36 -12.74 -3.83
C THR A 139 -10.89 -11.68 -4.82
N THR A 140 -10.91 -10.41 -4.42
CA THR A 140 -10.39 -9.28 -5.19
C THR A 140 -9.04 -8.83 -4.67
N PRO A 141 -8.22 -8.18 -5.51
CA PRO A 141 -7.04 -7.46 -5.04
C PRO A 141 -7.38 -6.48 -3.91
N LEU A 142 -6.45 -6.34 -2.96
CA LEU A 142 -6.60 -5.48 -1.79
C LEU A 142 -5.68 -4.25 -1.88
N PRO A 143 -6.10 -3.10 -1.34
CA PRO A 143 -5.21 -1.94 -1.18
C PRO A 143 -3.89 -2.32 -0.49
N CYS A 144 -2.78 -2.23 -1.20
CA CYS A 144 -1.48 -2.75 -0.75
C CYS A 144 -1.03 -2.13 0.58
N THR A 145 -1.11 -0.81 0.72
CA THR A 145 -0.61 -0.11 1.92
C THR A 145 -1.49 -0.37 3.16
N PRO A 146 -2.84 -0.32 3.09
CA PRO A 146 -3.71 -0.77 4.16
C PRO A 146 -3.47 -2.22 4.61
N ARG A 147 -3.32 -3.14 3.66
CA ARG A 147 -2.96 -4.53 3.95
C ARG A 147 -1.60 -4.59 4.64
N GLY A 148 -0.64 -3.75 4.24
CA GLY A 148 0.68 -3.64 4.84
C GLY A 148 0.66 -3.22 6.31
N VAL A 149 -0.19 -2.25 6.66
CA VAL A 149 -0.39 -1.84 8.07
C VAL A 149 -0.86 -3.02 8.92
N ILE A 150 -1.86 -3.76 8.44
CA ILE A 150 -2.45 -4.89 9.18
C ILE A 150 -1.43 -6.03 9.30
N GLU A 151 -0.81 -6.43 8.20
CA GLU A 151 0.23 -7.47 8.16
C GLU A 151 1.39 -7.15 9.12
N LEU A 152 1.84 -5.89 9.16
CA LEU A 152 2.95 -5.50 10.01
C LEU A 152 2.63 -5.66 11.50
N LEU A 153 1.39 -5.37 11.91
CA LEU A 153 0.92 -5.58 13.28
C LEU A 153 0.80 -7.07 13.59
N LEU A 154 0.14 -7.84 12.72
CA LEU A 154 -0.10 -9.27 12.93
C LEU A 154 1.21 -10.07 12.99
N ARG A 155 2.19 -9.75 12.13
CA ARG A 155 3.53 -10.37 12.14
C ARG A 155 4.37 -9.99 13.36
N ASN A 156 3.94 -9.00 14.15
CA ASN A 156 4.54 -8.62 15.42
C ASN A 156 3.65 -9.01 16.61
N ASP A 157 2.80 -10.03 16.43
CA ASP A 157 1.92 -10.60 17.45
C ASP A 157 0.96 -9.58 18.09
N TYR A 158 0.58 -8.52 17.35
CA TYR A 158 -0.37 -7.53 17.82
C TYR A 158 -1.80 -7.87 17.38
N ASP A 159 -2.67 -8.20 18.35
CA ASP A 159 -4.09 -8.47 18.09
C ASP A 159 -4.90 -7.17 17.96
N LEU A 160 -5.61 -7.05 16.83
CA LEU A 160 -6.50 -5.94 16.49
C LEU A 160 -7.93 -6.13 16.99
N LYS A 161 -8.31 -7.33 17.44
CA LYS A 161 -9.69 -7.64 17.81
C LYS A 161 -10.16 -6.78 18.97
N GLY A 162 -11.22 -6.00 18.73
CA GLY A 162 -11.84 -5.10 19.70
C GLY A 162 -11.00 -3.88 20.04
N LYS A 163 -9.90 -3.62 19.32
CA LYS A 163 -9.05 -2.45 19.54
C LYS A 163 -9.65 -1.19 18.93
N ASP A 164 -9.43 -0.07 19.61
CA ASP A 164 -9.77 1.25 19.08
C ASP A 164 -8.64 1.76 18.16
N VAL A 165 -8.93 1.86 16.87
CA VAL A 165 -8.00 2.30 15.84
C VAL A 165 -8.38 3.70 15.36
N VAL A 166 -7.44 4.64 15.45
CA VAL A 166 -7.58 5.97 14.87
C VAL A 166 -6.74 6.06 13.60
N VAL A 167 -7.39 6.41 12.49
CA VAL A 167 -6.73 6.63 11.21
C VAL A 167 -6.67 8.13 10.96
N VAL A 168 -5.48 8.70 10.87
CA VAL A 168 -5.26 10.13 10.58
C VAL A 168 -4.97 10.27 9.10
N GLY A 169 -5.94 10.72 8.32
CA GLY A 169 -5.80 10.89 6.87
C GLY A 169 -7.01 10.39 6.11
N ARG A 170 -7.25 10.96 4.92
CA ARG A 170 -8.44 10.67 4.10
C ARG A 170 -8.13 10.46 2.61
N GLY A 171 -6.88 10.14 2.29
CA GLY A 171 -6.47 9.72 0.96
C GLY A 171 -7.06 8.35 0.62
N VAL A 172 -7.31 8.09 -0.67
CA VAL A 172 -7.87 6.81 -1.15
C VAL A 172 -6.90 5.65 -0.91
N THR A 173 -5.60 5.91 -1.06
CA THR A 173 -4.54 4.89 -0.92
C THR A 173 -4.46 4.28 0.48
N ILE A 174 -4.84 5.02 1.53
CA ILE A 174 -4.81 4.53 2.91
C ILE A 174 -6.07 4.96 3.67
N GLY A 175 -6.18 6.26 3.97
CA GLY A 175 -7.15 6.79 4.93
C GLY A 175 -8.59 6.32 4.72
N ARG A 176 -9.09 6.35 3.48
CA ARG A 176 -10.46 5.93 3.15
C ARG A 176 -10.64 4.42 3.04
N SER A 177 -9.60 3.68 2.65
CA SER A 177 -9.68 2.26 2.33
C SER A 177 -9.37 1.35 3.53
N ILE A 178 -8.48 1.77 4.42
CA ILE A 178 -8.04 0.91 5.55
C ILE A 178 -9.15 0.62 6.55
N GLY A 179 -10.06 1.56 6.79
CA GLY A 179 -11.20 1.36 7.68
C GLY A 179 -12.09 0.18 7.24
N LEU A 180 -12.20 -0.05 5.92
CA LEU A 180 -12.94 -1.18 5.37
C LEU A 180 -12.30 -2.54 5.73
N LEU A 181 -10.97 -2.62 5.76
CA LEU A 181 -10.27 -3.84 6.16
C LEU A 181 -10.33 -4.07 7.66
N LEU A 182 -10.06 -3.02 8.45
CA LEU A 182 -10.01 -3.09 9.91
C LEU A 182 -11.37 -3.46 10.53
N THR A 183 -12.48 -3.07 9.89
CA THR A 183 -13.85 -3.33 10.40
C THR A 183 -14.45 -4.66 9.90
N ARG A 184 -13.74 -5.42 9.06
CA ARG A 184 -14.17 -6.78 8.68
C ARG A 184 -14.21 -7.68 9.92
N ARG A 185 -15.09 -8.67 9.92
CA ARG A 185 -15.30 -9.57 11.07
C ARG A 185 -14.03 -10.35 11.48
N GLU A 186 -13.11 -10.56 10.55
CA GLU A 186 -11.84 -11.25 10.81
C GLU A 186 -10.85 -10.40 11.61
N ILE A 187 -10.83 -9.07 11.39
CA ILE A 187 -9.94 -8.13 12.11
C ILE A 187 -10.67 -7.54 13.32
N ASN A 188 -11.94 -7.18 13.14
CA ASN A 188 -12.90 -6.84 14.19
C ASN A 188 -12.44 -5.68 15.10
N ALA A 189 -11.85 -4.64 14.51
CA ALA A 189 -11.47 -3.42 15.21
C ALA A 189 -12.58 -2.35 15.16
N THR A 190 -12.59 -1.46 16.14
CA THR A 190 -13.39 -0.23 16.14
C THR A 190 -12.56 0.88 15.49
N VAL A 191 -13.07 1.54 14.45
CA VAL A 191 -12.28 2.50 13.68
C VAL A 191 -12.88 3.90 13.73
N THR A 192 -12.06 4.89 14.10
CA THR A 192 -12.35 6.31 13.98
C THR A 192 -11.50 6.92 12.87
N LEU A 193 -12.14 7.37 11.79
CA LEU A 193 -11.47 8.08 10.69
C LEU A 193 -11.38 9.57 11.03
N THR A 194 -10.15 10.07 11.13
CA THR A 194 -9.84 11.49 11.37
C THR A 194 -9.01 12.07 10.22
N HIS A 195 -8.84 13.38 10.21
CA HIS A 195 -8.08 14.08 9.18
C HIS A 195 -7.62 15.46 9.69
N THR A 196 -6.87 16.19 8.88
CA THR A 196 -6.34 17.53 9.22
C THR A 196 -7.41 18.56 9.59
N GLY A 197 -8.67 18.36 9.20
CA GLY A 197 -9.81 19.18 9.60
C GLY A 197 -10.59 18.68 10.82
N THR A 198 -10.12 17.65 11.54
CA THR A 198 -10.79 17.13 12.74
C THR A 198 -10.55 18.08 13.91
N THR A 199 -11.63 18.55 14.54
CA THR A 199 -11.55 19.32 15.78
C THR A 199 -11.04 18.42 16.92
N ASP A 200 -10.05 18.89 17.67
CA ASP A 200 -9.41 18.15 18.77
C ASP A 200 -8.96 16.73 18.36
N LEU A 201 -8.14 16.65 17.31
CA LEU A 201 -7.52 15.40 16.87
C LEU A 201 -6.86 14.64 18.04
N ALA A 202 -6.22 15.39 18.94
CA ALA A 202 -5.54 14.89 20.11
C ALA A 202 -6.44 14.09 21.06
N HIS A 203 -7.72 14.48 21.21
CA HIS A 203 -8.71 13.70 21.98
C HIS A 203 -8.85 12.27 21.42
N HIS A 204 -8.98 12.13 20.11
CA HIS A 204 -9.10 10.82 19.47
C HIS A 204 -7.82 10.00 19.62
N LEU A 205 -6.65 10.61 19.39
CA LEU A 205 -5.36 9.91 19.48
C LEU A 205 -5.09 9.33 20.87
N ARG A 206 -5.44 10.07 21.94
CA ARG A 206 -5.22 9.62 23.33
C ARG A 206 -6.08 8.43 23.74
N GLN A 207 -7.15 8.12 23.01
CA GLN A 207 -8.00 6.97 23.29
C GLN A 207 -7.58 5.72 22.49
N ALA A 208 -6.87 5.92 21.38
CA ALA A 208 -6.53 4.87 20.43
C ALA A 208 -5.56 3.83 21.00
N ASP A 209 -5.88 2.55 20.80
CA ASP A 209 -4.91 1.46 20.95
C ASP A 209 -3.94 1.41 19.75
N VAL A 210 -4.42 1.81 18.56
CA VAL A 210 -3.63 1.85 17.34
C VAL A 210 -3.84 3.19 16.62
N ILE A 211 -2.75 3.84 16.23
CA ILE A 211 -2.77 5.06 15.41
C ILE A 211 -2.16 4.73 14.05
N VAL A 212 -2.91 4.94 12.97
CA VAL A 212 -2.41 4.89 11.58
C VAL A 212 -2.27 6.32 11.07
N ALA A 213 -1.05 6.83 11.01
CA ALA A 213 -0.76 8.20 10.58
C ALA A 213 -0.44 8.24 9.07
N ALA A 214 -1.36 8.78 8.28
CA ALA A 214 -1.33 8.81 6.81
C ALA A 214 -1.90 10.12 6.24
N ALA A 215 -1.65 11.24 6.92
CA ALA A 215 -2.04 12.59 6.55
C ALA A 215 -1.02 13.27 5.62
N GLY A 216 0.25 12.87 5.65
CA GLY A 216 1.32 13.53 4.90
C GLY A 216 1.68 14.90 5.48
N VAL A 217 1.56 15.04 6.79
CA VAL A 217 1.87 16.24 7.56
C VAL A 217 2.90 15.89 8.61
N LYS A 218 4.12 16.38 8.38
CA LYS A 218 5.27 16.19 9.26
C LYS A 218 4.90 16.34 10.74
N HIS A 219 5.12 15.27 11.49
CA HIS A 219 4.98 15.23 12.94
C HIS A 219 3.61 15.73 13.45
N ILE A 220 2.51 15.50 12.72
CA ILE A 220 1.17 15.81 13.22
C ILE A 220 0.79 14.97 14.46
N VAL A 221 1.35 13.77 14.62
CA VAL A 221 1.18 12.94 15.82
C VAL A 221 2.35 13.19 16.78
N GLN A 222 2.05 13.77 17.94
CA GLN A 222 3.03 14.13 18.97
C GLN A 222 2.98 13.15 20.15
N ALA A 223 4.08 12.99 20.89
CA ALA A 223 4.15 12.06 22.03
C ALA A 223 3.07 12.29 23.10
N ALA A 224 2.70 13.55 23.37
CA ALA A 224 1.67 13.91 24.34
C ALA A 224 0.25 13.46 23.96
N ASP A 225 0.03 13.13 22.69
CA ASP A 225 -1.27 12.72 22.16
C ASP A 225 -1.40 11.19 22.04
N VAL A 226 -0.34 10.45 22.34
CA VAL A 226 -0.30 8.99 22.20
C VAL A 226 -0.62 8.32 23.53
N LYS A 227 -1.57 7.38 23.51
CA LYS A 227 -1.87 6.50 24.64
C LYS A 227 -0.62 5.65 24.97
N PRO A 228 -0.17 5.60 26.24
CA PRO A 228 0.94 4.74 26.63
C PRO A 228 0.72 3.29 26.22
N GLY A 229 1.70 2.68 25.54
CA GLY A 229 1.60 1.31 25.05
C GLY A 229 0.87 1.12 23.72
N ALA A 230 0.33 2.18 23.10
CA ALA A 230 -0.32 2.08 21.79
C ALA A 230 0.64 1.64 20.68
N ALA A 231 0.09 1.07 19.61
CA ALA A 231 0.81 0.84 18.36
C ALA A 231 0.65 2.05 17.42
N VAL A 232 1.76 2.57 16.90
CA VAL A 232 1.76 3.75 16.04
C VAL A 232 2.42 3.43 14.70
N LEU A 233 1.65 3.49 13.61
CA LEU A 233 2.12 3.27 12.25
C LEU A 233 2.30 4.61 11.55
N ASP A 234 3.55 4.98 11.29
CA ASP A 234 3.93 6.13 10.49
C ASP A 234 3.98 5.76 9.01
N VAL A 235 2.98 6.23 8.25
CA VAL A 235 2.79 5.90 6.83
C VAL A 235 2.86 7.15 5.94
N GLY A 236 2.53 8.32 6.47
CA GLY A 236 2.56 9.58 5.73
C GLY A 236 3.98 9.99 5.34
N VAL A 237 4.13 10.69 4.22
CA VAL A 237 5.44 11.08 3.70
C VAL A 237 5.40 12.57 3.38
N THR A 238 6.22 13.35 4.09
CA THR A 238 6.48 14.75 3.78
C THR A 238 7.91 14.89 3.25
N ARG A 239 8.07 15.57 2.12
CA ARG A 239 9.40 15.90 1.56
C ARG A 239 9.67 17.38 1.76
N GLU A 240 10.80 17.69 2.37
CA GLU A 240 11.30 19.06 2.51
C GLU A 240 12.68 19.15 1.87
N THR A 241 12.98 20.26 1.19
CA THR A 241 14.32 20.53 0.69
C THR A 241 15.12 21.17 1.80
N ASP A 242 16.25 20.56 2.15
CA ASP A 242 17.20 21.13 3.09
C ASP A 242 17.77 22.44 2.50
N PRO A 243 17.58 23.60 3.15
CA PRO A 243 17.99 24.88 2.59
C PRO A 243 19.51 25.07 2.52
N GLU A 244 20.28 24.31 3.32
CA GLU A 244 21.75 24.41 3.35
C GLU A 244 22.41 23.49 2.33
N THR A 245 21.88 22.28 2.16
CA THR A 245 22.48 21.24 1.30
C THR A 245 21.77 21.06 -0.03
N GLY A 246 20.57 21.63 -0.19
CA GLY A 246 19.70 21.43 -1.35
C GLY A 246 19.14 20.01 -1.49
N LYS A 247 19.42 19.11 -0.52
CA LYS A 247 18.99 17.71 -0.58
C LYS A 247 17.57 17.55 -0.04
N SER A 248 16.77 16.71 -0.67
CA SER A 248 15.45 16.35 -0.14
C SER A 248 15.59 15.46 1.09
N LYS A 249 14.95 15.86 2.19
CA LYS A 249 14.75 15.06 3.40
C LYS A 249 13.31 14.57 3.46
N VAL A 250 13.14 13.33 3.92
CA VAL A 250 11.84 12.70 4.10
C VAL A 250 11.52 12.65 5.60
N TYR A 251 10.32 13.10 5.95
CA TYR A 251 9.77 13.01 7.29
C TYR A 251 8.45 12.25 7.26
N GLY A 252 8.17 11.56 8.36
CA GLY A 252 6.89 10.94 8.60
C GLY A 252 5.91 11.85 9.33
N ASP A 253 4.70 11.32 9.53
CA ASP A 253 3.63 12.02 10.24
C ASP A 253 3.81 11.96 11.77
N VAL A 254 4.69 11.09 12.27
CA VAL A 254 4.85 10.80 13.69
C VAL A 254 6.14 11.44 14.21
N ALA A 255 6.05 12.16 15.32
CA ALA A 255 7.21 12.76 15.96
C ALA A 255 8.15 11.67 16.54
N PRO A 256 9.49 11.84 16.49
CA PRO A 256 10.43 10.80 16.92
C PRO A 256 10.30 10.37 18.39
N ASP A 257 9.90 11.29 19.28
CA ASP A 257 9.73 11.07 20.72
C ASP A 257 8.51 10.21 21.07
N VAL A 258 7.62 9.95 20.11
CA VAL A 258 6.51 8.98 20.27
C VAL A 258 7.02 7.58 20.64
N ALA A 259 8.24 7.22 20.20
CA ALA A 259 8.87 5.94 20.54
C ALA A 259 9.15 5.75 22.04
N GLU A 260 9.10 6.82 22.84
CA GLU A 260 9.27 6.77 24.30
C GLU A 260 7.96 6.45 25.04
N VAL A 261 6.81 6.63 24.38
CA VAL A 261 5.45 6.47 24.94
C VAL A 261 4.74 5.23 24.38
N ALA A 262 4.88 5.00 23.07
CA ALA A 262 4.22 3.91 22.36
C ALA A 262 4.76 2.53 22.79
N GLY A 263 3.93 1.50 22.65
CA GLY A 263 4.34 0.11 22.80
C GLY A 263 4.98 -0.42 21.52
N PHE A 264 4.49 0.04 20.36
CA PHE A 264 4.98 -0.34 19.03
C PHE A 264 5.07 0.89 18.13
N VAL A 265 6.12 1.01 17.32
CA VAL A 265 6.27 2.10 16.34
C VAL A 265 6.84 1.57 15.03
N SER A 266 6.21 1.90 13.90
CA SER A 266 6.83 1.69 12.59
C SER A 266 7.74 2.86 12.22
N PRO A 267 8.98 2.62 11.78
CA PRO A 267 9.87 3.69 11.36
C PRO A 267 9.44 4.25 9.99
N ASN A 268 9.78 5.52 9.73
CA ASN A 268 9.61 6.12 8.43
C ASN A 268 10.90 6.84 8.01
N PRO A 269 11.63 6.34 6.99
CA PRO A 269 11.36 5.16 6.15
C PRO A 269 11.66 3.82 6.83
N GLY A 270 11.17 2.72 6.24
CA GLY A 270 11.50 1.34 6.64
C GLY A 270 10.40 0.58 7.39
N GLY A 271 9.26 1.23 7.63
CA GLY A 271 8.05 0.63 8.18
C GLY A 271 7.15 0.14 7.05
N VAL A 272 6.00 0.76 6.85
CA VAL A 272 4.97 0.27 5.91
C VAL A 272 5.42 0.33 4.44
N GLY A 273 6.19 1.34 4.03
CA GLY A 273 6.58 1.55 2.62
C GLY A 273 7.20 0.32 1.91
N PRO A 274 8.24 -0.33 2.48
CA PRO A 274 8.79 -1.58 1.94
C PRO A 274 7.77 -2.70 1.71
N MET A 275 6.70 -2.76 2.51
CA MET A 275 5.68 -3.81 2.39
C MET A 275 4.74 -3.59 1.20
N THR A 276 4.55 -2.36 0.76
CA THR A 276 3.67 -2.04 -0.37
C THR A 276 4.04 -2.82 -1.63
N VAL A 277 5.34 -2.96 -1.92
CA VAL A 277 5.81 -3.70 -3.11
C VAL A 277 5.67 -5.22 -2.94
N ALA A 278 5.94 -5.74 -1.74
CA ALA A 278 5.72 -7.16 -1.47
C ALA A 278 4.24 -7.53 -1.60
N LEU A 279 3.33 -6.68 -1.11
CA LEU A 279 1.88 -6.91 -1.18
C LEU A 279 1.28 -6.68 -2.55
N LEU A 280 1.88 -5.79 -3.36
CA LEU A 280 1.59 -5.69 -4.78
C LEU A 280 1.83 -7.05 -5.47
N MET A 281 2.99 -7.68 -5.21
CA MET A 281 3.29 -9.01 -5.75
C MET A 281 2.35 -10.08 -5.19
N THR A 282 1.99 -10.00 -3.91
CA THR A 282 0.99 -10.89 -3.31
C THR A 282 -0.34 -10.83 -4.07
N ASN A 283 -0.86 -9.65 -4.37
CA ASN A 283 -2.10 -9.51 -5.14
C ASN A 283 -2.01 -10.18 -6.53
N VAL A 284 -0.88 -10.05 -7.22
CA VAL A 284 -0.66 -10.65 -8.54
C VAL A 284 -0.52 -12.18 -8.45
N VAL A 285 0.18 -12.70 -7.44
CA VAL A 285 0.28 -14.14 -7.20
C VAL A 285 -1.07 -14.74 -6.86
N GLU A 286 -1.85 -14.09 -5.99
CA GLU A 286 -3.22 -14.50 -5.67
C GLU A 286 -4.13 -14.46 -6.92
N ALA A 287 -3.95 -13.50 -7.82
CA ALA A 287 -4.67 -13.46 -9.10
C ALA A 287 -4.31 -14.64 -10.02
N ALA A 288 -3.02 -14.99 -10.09
CA ALA A 288 -2.56 -16.17 -10.83
C ALA A 288 -3.02 -17.50 -10.20
N GLU A 289 -3.15 -17.57 -8.87
CA GLU A 289 -3.72 -18.74 -8.21
C GLU A 289 -5.22 -18.93 -8.53
N ARG A 290 -5.97 -17.82 -8.64
CA ARG A 290 -7.39 -17.86 -9.02
C ARG A 290 -7.62 -18.25 -10.47
N SER A 291 -6.66 -18.07 -11.38
CA SER A 291 -6.83 -18.52 -12.77
C SER A 291 -6.76 -20.05 -12.92
N LEU A 292 -6.38 -20.77 -11.86
CA LEU A 292 -6.36 -22.24 -11.79
C LEU A 292 -7.64 -22.87 -11.24
N SER A 293 -8.52 -22.08 -10.64
CA SER A 293 -9.75 -22.54 -9.98
C SER A 293 -10.95 -22.55 -10.90
#